data_AF-I3RG85-F1
#
_entry.id   AF-I3RG85-F1
#
_cell.length_a   1.000
_cell.length_b   1.000
_cell.length_c   1.000
_cell.angle_alpha   90.00
_cell.angle_beta   90.00
_cell.angle_gamma   90.00
#
_symmetry.space_group_name_H-M   'P 1'
#
loop_
_entity.id
_entity.type
_entity.pdbx_description
1 polymer ?
#
loop_
_entity_poly.entity_id
_entity_poly.type
_entity_poly.pdbx_seq_one_letter_code
_entity_poly.pdbx_strand_id
1 'polypeptide(L)'
;MCPRRVWFRLKGFPEKWPEIAKPRLEKGVRTHEVLGKVLRERFGFELEKEIKLRFPRLGMEIHGRMDAYKNFPIEIKGKSYLPRFPIEYHLAQLNIYLRWSESEYGYLYYVKLHDSPERIINGLNFDNFPIINGKGFRMFEIPYDPSLFKETIKFFYEIKLYLEEDELPPGKKGPHCKFCPYNYICFSNSLTNYI
;
A
#
# COMPACT_ATOMS: atom_id res chain seq x y z
N MET A 1 4.17 4.53 7.53
CA MET A 1 5.22 3.67 6.96
C MET A 1 6.48 3.76 7.84
N CYS A 2 7.40 2.77 7.83
CA CYS A 2 8.65 2.83 8.60
C CYS A 2 9.81 3.25 7.67
N PRO A 3 10.50 4.39 7.88
CA PRO A 3 11.58 4.86 7.01
C PRO A 3 12.69 3.81 6.82
N ARG A 4 13.16 3.22 7.92
CA ARG A 4 14.20 2.18 7.92
C ARG A 4 13.85 0.96 7.08
N ARG A 5 12.58 0.53 7.08
CA ARG A 5 12.14 -0.57 6.20
C ARG A 5 12.24 -0.18 4.72
N VAL A 6 11.88 1.05 4.37
CA VAL A 6 11.96 1.53 2.98
C VAL A 6 13.42 1.63 2.54
N TRP A 7 14.30 2.15 3.41
CA TRP A 7 15.73 2.26 3.16
C TRP A 7 16.37 0.88 2.91
N PHE A 8 16.13 -0.12 3.77
CA PHE A 8 16.67 -1.48 3.56
C PHE A 8 16.25 -2.06 2.20
N ARG A 9 14.98 -1.89 1.84
CA ARG A 9 14.46 -2.35 0.55
C ARG A 9 15.15 -1.66 -0.62
N LEU A 10 15.34 -0.34 -0.55
CA LEU A 10 15.95 0.44 -1.63
C LEU A 10 17.47 0.17 -1.75
N LYS A 11 18.14 -0.14 -0.64
CA LYS A 11 19.55 -0.59 -0.63
C LYS A 11 19.74 -2.03 -1.10
N GLY A 12 18.67 -2.77 -1.34
CA GLY A 12 18.73 -4.14 -1.87
C GLY A 12 19.01 -5.23 -0.82
N PHE A 13 18.82 -4.96 0.48
CA PHE A 13 18.94 -5.99 1.50
C PHE A 13 17.90 -7.10 1.27
N PRO A 14 18.22 -8.37 1.54
CA PRO A 14 17.31 -9.47 1.27
C PRO A 14 16.12 -9.47 2.26
N GLU A 15 14.92 -9.70 1.72
CA GLU A 15 13.71 -9.84 2.55
C GLU A 15 13.65 -11.22 3.21
N LYS A 16 13.51 -11.26 4.54
CA LYS A 16 13.24 -12.49 5.30
C LYS A 16 11.91 -12.36 6.04
N TRP A 17 10.84 -12.71 5.34
CA TRP A 17 9.49 -12.62 5.88
C TRP A 17 9.29 -13.56 7.09
N PRO A 18 8.88 -13.04 8.26
CA PRO A 18 8.58 -13.87 9.42
C PRO A 18 7.45 -14.86 9.11
N GLU A 19 7.52 -16.09 9.65
CA GLU A 19 6.48 -17.12 9.43
C GLU A 19 5.06 -16.63 9.77
N ILE A 20 4.93 -15.79 10.80
CA ILE A 20 3.65 -15.20 11.20
C ILE A 20 3.05 -14.22 10.17
N ALA A 21 3.82 -13.78 9.18
CA ALA A 21 3.40 -12.88 8.12
C ALA A 21 2.92 -13.63 6.87
N LYS A 22 3.54 -14.76 6.51
CA LYS A 22 3.29 -15.46 5.23
C LYS A 22 1.81 -15.79 4.98
N PRO A 23 1.06 -16.41 5.93
CA PRO A 23 -0.35 -16.72 5.68
C PRO A 23 -1.22 -15.48 5.46
N ARG A 24 -0.82 -14.33 6.01
CA ARG A 24 -1.55 -13.07 5.83
C ARG A 24 -1.25 -12.44 4.47
N LEU A 25 -0.02 -12.57 3.99
CA LEU A 25 0.38 -12.10 2.67
C LEU A 25 -0.33 -12.92 1.60
N GLU A 26 -0.32 -14.26 1.71
CA GLU A 26 -1.02 -15.16 0.79
C GLU A 26 -2.52 -14.85 0.70
N LYS A 27 -3.20 -14.72 1.85
CA LYS A 27 -4.61 -14.32 1.89
C LYS A 27 -4.84 -12.93 1.29
N GLY A 28 -3.90 -12.00 1.49
CA GLY A 28 -3.92 -10.68 0.89
C GLY A 28 -3.86 -10.75 -0.63
N VAL A 29 -2.88 -11.46 -1.19
CA VAL A 29 -2.72 -11.66 -2.65
C VAL A 29 -3.99 -12.25 -3.25
N ARG A 30 -4.50 -13.35 -2.70
CA ARG A 30 -5.74 -13.97 -3.19
C ARG A 30 -6.95 -13.03 -3.11
N THR A 31 -7.01 -12.17 -2.09
CA THR A 31 -8.07 -11.16 -1.98
C THR A 31 -8.00 -10.14 -3.12
N HIS A 32 -6.79 -9.66 -3.47
CA HIS A 32 -6.59 -8.75 -4.60
C HIS A 32 -6.93 -9.44 -5.94
N GLU A 33 -6.53 -10.70 -6.12
CA GLU A 33 -6.84 -11.46 -7.34
C GLU A 33 -8.35 -11.62 -7.56
N VAL A 34 -9.09 -12.06 -6.53
CA VAL A 34 -10.53 -12.32 -6.67
C VAL A 34 -11.30 -11.02 -6.87
N LEU A 35 -11.03 -9.97 -6.08
CA LEU A 35 -11.74 -8.70 -6.23
C LEU A 35 -11.31 -7.98 -7.51
N GLY A 36 -10.02 -8.00 -7.84
CA GLY A 36 -9.49 -7.44 -9.08
C GLY A 36 -10.12 -8.07 -10.30
N LYS A 37 -10.30 -9.41 -10.32
CA LYS A 37 -11.02 -10.10 -11.39
C LYS A 37 -12.43 -9.56 -11.58
N VAL A 38 -13.17 -9.35 -10.49
CA VAL A 38 -14.52 -8.74 -10.54
C VAL A 38 -14.47 -7.31 -11.09
N LEU A 39 -13.53 -6.49 -10.63
CA LEU A 39 -13.36 -5.11 -11.10
C LEU A 39 -13.06 -5.04 -12.61
N ARG A 40 -12.17 -5.92 -13.09
CA ARG A 40 -11.82 -6.00 -14.51
C ARG A 40 -13.00 -6.50 -15.35
N GLU A 41 -13.58 -7.65 -15.00
CA GLU A 41 -14.57 -8.33 -15.83
C GLU A 41 -15.93 -7.64 -15.84
N ARG A 42 -16.36 -7.05 -14.71
CA ARG A 42 -17.68 -6.40 -14.61
C ARG A 42 -17.65 -4.90 -14.88
N PHE A 43 -16.56 -4.23 -14.55
CA PHE A 43 -16.50 -2.76 -14.57
C PHE A 43 -15.42 -2.20 -15.52
N GLY A 44 -14.61 -3.07 -16.13
CA GLY A 44 -13.58 -2.69 -17.10
C GLY A 44 -12.42 -1.91 -16.50
N PHE A 45 -12.04 -2.21 -15.25
CA PHE A 45 -10.84 -1.63 -14.64
C PHE A 45 -9.57 -2.27 -15.19
N GLU A 46 -8.55 -1.45 -15.42
CA GLU A 46 -7.17 -1.90 -15.63
C GLU A 46 -6.58 -2.27 -14.26
N LEU A 47 -6.03 -3.47 -14.14
CA LEU A 47 -5.41 -3.93 -12.89
C LEU A 47 -3.92 -3.68 -12.89
N GLU A 48 -3.35 -3.53 -11.69
CA GLU A 48 -1.90 -3.42 -11.48
C GLU A 48 -1.25 -2.29 -12.30
N LYS A 49 -1.95 -1.15 -12.45
CA LYS A 49 -1.48 -0.01 -13.24
C LYS A 49 -0.19 0.57 -12.66
N GLU A 50 0.91 0.45 -13.41
CA GLU A 50 2.16 1.10 -13.06
C GLU A 50 2.08 2.62 -13.23
N ILE A 51 2.62 3.34 -12.25
CA ILE A 51 2.69 4.79 -12.26
C ILE A 51 4.09 5.29 -11.95
N LYS A 52 4.39 6.47 -12.49
CA LYS A 52 5.67 7.13 -12.31
C LYS A 52 5.46 8.63 -12.15
N LEU A 53 5.76 9.15 -10.97
CA LEU A 53 5.81 10.58 -10.68
C LEU A 53 7.26 11.04 -10.64
N ARG A 54 7.60 12.01 -11.49
CA ARG A 54 8.96 12.56 -11.58
C ARG A 54 9.03 13.90 -10.85
N PHE A 55 10.06 14.07 -10.02
CA PHE A 55 10.35 15.32 -9.31
C PHE A 55 11.79 15.78 -9.66
N PRO A 56 12.02 16.36 -10.86
CA PRO A 56 13.37 16.72 -11.31
C PRO A 56 14.10 17.65 -10.35
N ARG A 57 13.41 18.64 -9.77
CA ARG A 57 13.98 19.58 -8.80
C ARG A 57 14.44 18.93 -7.49
N LEU A 58 13.88 17.76 -7.16
CA LEU A 58 14.24 16.99 -5.97
C LEU A 58 15.17 15.81 -6.30
N GLY A 59 15.51 15.63 -7.58
CA GLY A 59 16.32 14.51 -8.05
C GLY A 59 15.71 13.14 -7.72
N MET A 60 14.37 13.03 -7.69
CA MET A 60 13.70 11.79 -7.28
C MET A 60 12.52 11.41 -8.17
N GLU A 61 12.22 10.13 -8.18
CA GLU A 61 11.03 9.57 -8.83
C GLU A 61 10.30 8.66 -7.83
N ILE A 62 8.96 8.74 -7.83
CA ILE A 62 8.11 7.82 -7.07
C ILE A 62 7.46 6.87 -8.06
N HIS A 63 7.69 5.59 -7.86
CA HIS A 63 7.12 4.50 -8.63
C HIS A 63 6.07 3.81 -7.78
N GLY A 64 4.94 3.44 -8.37
CA GLY A 64 3.83 2.79 -7.68
C GLY A 64 3.04 1.89 -8.61
N ARG A 65 2.18 1.06 -8.03
CA ARG A 65 1.31 0.15 -8.76
C ARG A 65 -0.09 0.19 -8.16
N MET A 66 -1.04 0.78 -8.88
CA MET A 66 -2.42 0.84 -8.41
C MET A 66 -3.06 -0.53 -8.54
N ASP A 67 -3.85 -0.95 -7.56
CA ASP A 67 -4.53 -2.24 -7.65
C ASP A 67 -5.51 -2.27 -8.82
N ALA A 68 -6.31 -1.21 -8.97
CA ALA A 68 -7.22 -1.04 -10.10
C ALA A 68 -7.39 0.43 -10.47
N TYR A 69 -7.45 0.72 -11.77
CA TYR A 69 -7.61 2.06 -12.32
C TYR A 69 -8.57 2.09 -13.51
N LYS A 70 -9.34 3.17 -13.62
CA LYS A 70 -10.12 3.54 -14.82
C LYS A 70 -10.20 5.06 -14.91
N ASN A 71 -11.29 5.66 -14.42
CA ASN A 71 -11.43 7.11 -14.29
C ASN A 71 -10.95 7.62 -12.92
N PHE A 72 -10.82 6.72 -11.95
CA PHE A 72 -10.34 6.98 -10.60
C PHE A 72 -9.59 5.73 -10.10
N PRO A 73 -8.66 5.89 -9.15
CA PRO A 73 -7.96 4.77 -8.53
C PRO A 73 -8.82 4.06 -7.48
N ILE A 74 -8.71 2.74 -7.45
CA ILE A 74 -9.18 1.89 -6.35
C ILE A 74 -7.96 1.19 -5.75
N GLU A 75 -7.80 1.33 -4.43
CA GLU A 75 -6.75 0.64 -3.67
C GLU A 75 -7.39 -0.37 -2.71
N ILE A 76 -7.02 -1.64 -2.87
CA ILE A 76 -7.56 -2.79 -2.15
C ILE A 76 -6.65 -3.10 -0.96
N LYS A 77 -7.24 -3.43 0.19
CA LYS A 77 -6.52 -3.77 1.42
C LYS A 77 -7.17 -4.95 2.13
N GLY A 78 -6.49 -6.09 2.09
CA GLY A 78 -6.79 -7.23 2.95
C GLY A 78 -6.41 -6.96 4.41
N LYS A 79 -7.36 -6.99 5.35
CA LYS A 79 -7.11 -6.79 6.79
C LYS A 79 -7.78 -7.86 7.66
N SER A 80 -7.16 -8.23 8.78
CA SER A 80 -7.78 -9.14 9.75
C SER A 80 -9.00 -8.52 10.47
N TYR A 81 -9.11 -7.20 10.45
CA TYR A 81 -10.22 -6.42 10.97
C TYR A 81 -10.59 -5.31 9.97
N LEU A 82 -11.85 -4.86 9.99
CA LEU A 82 -12.27 -3.73 9.16
C LEU A 82 -12.12 -2.43 9.95
N PRO A 83 -11.27 -1.49 9.51
CA PRO A 83 -10.99 -0.29 10.29
C PRO A 83 -12.19 0.66 10.28
N ARG A 84 -12.48 1.35 11.41
CA ARG A 84 -13.58 2.34 11.48
C ARG A 84 -13.34 3.57 10.62
N PHE A 85 -12.07 3.95 10.48
CA PHE A 85 -11.61 5.07 9.69
C PHE A 85 -10.48 4.60 8.75
N PRO A 86 -10.23 5.29 7.63
CA PRO A 86 -9.10 4.96 6.77
C PRO A 86 -7.78 5.00 7.55
N ILE A 87 -6.89 4.07 7.26
CA ILE A 87 -5.57 4.04 7.89
C ILE A 87 -4.66 5.06 7.17
N GLU A 88 -4.00 5.94 7.92
CA GLU A 88 -3.21 7.07 7.40
C GLU A 88 -2.22 6.70 6.29
N TYR A 89 -1.46 5.61 6.45
CA TYR A 89 -0.49 5.22 5.42
C TYR A 89 -1.13 4.63 4.16
N HIS A 90 -2.40 4.18 4.23
CA HIS A 90 -3.17 3.84 3.04
C HIS A 90 -3.72 5.10 2.35
N LEU A 91 -4.11 6.11 3.12
CA LEU A 91 -4.45 7.43 2.56
C LEU A 91 -3.26 8.01 1.80
N ALA A 92 -2.07 8.03 2.42
CA ALA A 92 -0.86 8.52 1.78
C ALA A 92 -0.55 7.79 0.46
N GLN A 93 -0.73 6.45 0.44
CA GLN A 93 -0.55 5.66 -0.78
C GLN A 93 -1.57 6.03 -1.86
N LEU A 94 -2.88 6.04 -1.54
CA LEU A 94 -3.91 6.40 -2.51
C LEU A 94 -3.75 7.84 -3.01
N ASN A 95 -3.31 8.76 -2.16
CA ASN A 95 -3.15 10.16 -2.51
C ASN A 95 -2.02 10.38 -3.55
N ILE A 96 -0.99 9.53 -3.56
CA ILE A 96 0.00 9.49 -4.66
C ILE A 96 -0.68 9.11 -5.99
N TYR A 97 -1.59 8.13 -5.96
CA TYR A 97 -2.34 7.70 -7.14
C TYR A 97 -3.30 8.76 -7.65
N LEU A 98 -4.00 9.46 -6.73
CA LEU A 98 -4.87 10.58 -7.07
C LEU A 98 -4.09 11.70 -7.77
N ARG A 99 -2.89 12.03 -7.26
CA ARG A 99 -2.04 13.02 -7.92
C ARG A 99 -1.65 12.60 -9.33
N TRP A 100 -1.25 11.34 -9.52
CA TRP A 100 -0.81 10.85 -10.83
C TRP A 100 -1.96 10.80 -11.85
N SER A 101 -3.15 10.39 -11.40
CA SER A 101 -4.34 10.23 -12.26
C SER A 101 -5.16 11.51 -12.43
N GLU A 102 -4.74 12.61 -11.82
CA GLU A 102 -5.48 13.89 -11.78
C GLU A 102 -6.95 13.72 -11.35
N SER A 103 -7.21 12.70 -10.53
CA SER A 103 -8.56 12.36 -10.06
C SER A 103 -8.89 13.13 -8.78
N GLU A 104 -10.08 13.72 -8.72
CA GLU A 104 -10.57 14.42 -7.52
C GLU A 104 -10.80 13.45 -6.35
N TYR A 105 -11.21 12.22 -6.65
CA TYR A 105 -11.53 11.18 -5.67
C TYR A 105 -11.01 9.81 -6.10
N GLY A 106 -10.85 8.93 -5.10
CA GLY A 106 -10.57 7.51 -5.29
C GLY A 106 -11.09 6.70 -4.12
N TYR A 107 -10.99 5.37 -4.22
CA TYR A 107 -11.64 4.48 -3.26
C TYR A 107 -10.64 3.57 -2.54
N LEU A 108 -10.71 3.56 -1.20
CA LEU A 108 -10.03 2.57 -0.37
C LEU A 108 -10.98 1.43 -0.04
N TYR A 109 -10.71 0.23 -0.55
CA TYR A 109 -11.50 -0.97 -0.32
C TYR A 109 -10.83 -1.87 0.71
N TYR A 110 -11.42 -1.97 1.89
CA TYR A 110 -11.00 -2.90 2.93
C TYR A 110 -11.81 -4.18 2.87
N VAL A 111 -11.12 -5.30 2.68
CA VAL A 111 -11.72 -6.64 2.68
C VAL A 111 -11.18 -7.40 3.89
N LYS A 112 -12.08 -8.05 4.64
CA LYS A 112 -11.68 -8.89 5.76
C LYS A 112 -10.95 -10.12 5.21
N LEU A 113 -9.74 -10.39 5.70
CA LEU A 113 -8.98 -11.57 5.31
C LEU A 113 -9.73 -12.85 5.68
N HIS A 114 -9.76 -13.80 4.75
CA HIS A 114 -10.47 -15.08 4.89
C HIS A 114 -9.77 -16.15 4.03
N ASP A 115 -9.93 -17.43 4.37
CA ASP A 115 -9.37 -18.55 3.60
C ASP A 115 -10.06 -18.75 2.24
N SER A 116 -11.23 -18.14 2.07
CA SER A 116 -12.01 -18.13 0.82
C SER A 116 -12.53 -16.72 0.58
N PRO A 117 -11.74 -15.81 0.00
CA PRO A 117 -12.16 -14.44 -0.28
C PRO A 117 -13.38 -14.38 -1.20
N GLU A 118 -13.60 -15.39 -2.05
CA GLU A 118 -14.77 -15.53 -2.92
C GLU A 118 -16.08 -15.50 -2.12
N ARG A 119 -16.10 -16.11 -0.92
CA ARG A 119 -17.30 -16.09 -0.05
C ARG A 119 -17.66 -14.68 0.40
N ILE A 120 -16.66 -13.84 0.66
CA ILE A 120 -16.89 -12.44 1.03
C ILE A 120 -17.33 -11.66 -0.20
N ILE A 121 -16.58 -11.79 -1.31
CA ILE A 121 -16.76 -11.00 -2.52
C ILE A 121 -18.10 -11.31 -3.21
N ASN A 122 -18.55 -12.57 -3.21
CA ASN A 122 -19.86 -12.96 -3.73
C ASN A 122 -21.04 -12.42 -2.90
N GLY A 123 -20.80 -12.08 -1.63
CA GLY A 123 -21.80 -11.49 -0.74
C GLY A 123 -21.84 -9.96 -0.78
N LEU A 124 -21.07 -9.33 -1.68
CA LEU A 124 -21.06 -7.87 -1.84
C LEU A 124 -22.14 -7.44 -2.84
N ASN A 125 -22.80 -6.33 -2.52
CA ASN A 125 -23.72 -5.64 -3.42
C ASN A 125 -22.94 -4.57 -4.21
N PHE A 126 -23.06 -4.62 -5.54
CA PHE A 126 -22.40 -3.72 -6.48
C PHE A 126 -23.37 -2.81 -7.25
N ASP A 127 -24.65 -2.76 -6.88
CA ASP A 127 -25.69 -2.04 -7.62
C ASP A 127 -25.41 -0.54 -7.75
N ASN A 128 -24.70 0.03 -6.76
CA ASN A 128 -24.32 1.45 -6.71
C ASN A 128 -22.81 1.65 -6.91
N PHE A 129 -22.16 0.79 -7.70
CA PHE A 129 -20.72 0.89 -7.97
C PHE A 129 -20.31 2.32 -8.40
N PRO A 130 -19.24 2.92 -7.84
CA PRO A 130 -18.17 2.33 -7.02
C PRO A 130 -18.44 2.19 -5.52
N ILE A 131 -19.65 2.52 -5.06
CA ILE A 131 -20.04 2.32 -3.67
C ILE A 131 -20.51 0.88 -3.49
N ILE A 132 -19.74 0.11 -2.72
CA ILE A 132 -20.00 -1.32 -2.46
C ILE A 132 -20.33 -1.50 -0.99
N ASN A 133 -21.31 -2.35 -0.70
CA ASN A 133 -21.66 -2.74 0.66
C ASN A 133 -21.75 -4.27 0.79
N GLY A 134 -21.59 -4.78 2.02
CA GLY A 134 -21.66 -6.21 2.29
C GLY A 134 -20.87 -6.63 3.51
N LYS A 135 -21.16 -7.83 4.02
CA LYS A 135 -20.49 -8.37 5.21
C LYS A 135 -19.02 -8.67 4.89
N GLY A 136 -18.12 -8.22 5.76
CA GLY A 136 -16.67 -8.45 5.57
C GLY A 136 -16.00 -7.45 4.63
N PHE A 137 -16.69 -6.36 4.28
CA PHE A 137 -16.17 -5.29 3.44
C PHE A 137 -16.43 -3.92 4.07
N ARG A 138 -15.54 -2.97 3.81
CA ARG A 138 -15.75 -1.55 4.11
C ARG A 138 -14.99 -0.72 3.09
N MET A 139 -15.61 0.34 2.60
CA MET A 139 -14.98 1.27 1.67
C MET A 139 -14.97 2.68 2.23
N PHE A 140 -14.05 3.50 1.71
CA PHE A 140 -14.03 4.94 1.92
C PHE A 140 -13.76 5.64 0.59
N GLU A 141 -14.54 6.65 0.28
CA GLU A 141 -14.26 7.58 -0.82
C GLU A 141 -13.33 8.66 -0.26
N ILE A 142 -12.20 8.86 -0.92
CA ILE A 142 -11.10 9.68 -0.43
C ILE A 142 -10.87 10.80 -1.45
N PRO A 143 -11.05 12.08 -1.07
CA PRO A 143 -10.66 13.20 -1.93
C PRO A 143 -9.14 13.32 -1.99
N TYR A 144 -8.64 13.92 -3.08
CA TYR A 144 -7.26 14.35 -3.16
C TYR A 144 -6.95 15.38 -2.06
N ASP A 145 -5.87 15.15 -1.32
CA ASP A 145 -5.42 16.03 -0.24
C ASP A 145 -4.02 16.59 -0.56
N PRO A 146 -3.91 17.87 -0.97
CA PRO A 146 -2.62 18.48 -1.30
C PRO A 146 -1.63 18.50 -0.13
N SER A 147 -2.12 18.61 1.11
CA SER A 147 -1.29 18.68 2.31
C SER A 147 -0.68 17.31 2.60
N LEU A 148 -1.51 16.26 2.62
CA LEU A 148 -1.06 14.88 2.78
C LEU A 148 -0.11 14.47 1.65
N PHE A 149 -0.35 14.93 0.41
CA PHE A 149 0.54 14.65 -0.71
C PHE A 149 1.92 15.27 -0.45
N LYS A 150 1.96 16.55 -0.08
CA LYS A 150 3.21 17.26 0.26
C LYS A 150 3.98 16.58 1.40
N GLU A 151 3.28 16.14 2.44
CA GLU A 151 3.89 15.38 3.54
C GLU A 151 4.46 14.03 3.09
N THR A 152 3.76 13.34 2.19
CA THR A 152 4.22 12.08 1.60
C THR A 152 5.47 12.28 0.75
N ILE A 153 5.52 13.35 -0.05
CA ILE A 153 6.71 13.75 -0.82
C ILE A 153 7.88 14.07 0.12
N LYS A 154 7.62 14.83 1.18
CA LYS A 154 8.65 15.15 2.20
C LYS A 154 9.23 13.88 2.82
N PHE A 155 8.39 12.92 3.20
CA PHE A 155 8.82 11.63 3.74
C PHE A 155 9.76 10.87 2.80
N PHE A 156 9.43 10.78 1.50
CA PHE A 156 10.29 10.10 0.53
C PHE A 156 11.57 10.87 0.25
N TYR A 157 11.52 12.20 0.24
CA TYR A 157 12.69 13.04 0.10
C TYR A 157 13.66 12.89 1.28
N GLU A 158 13.15 12.83 2.51
CA GLU A 158 13.97 12.53 3.70
C GLU A 158 14.66 11.17 3.56
N ILE A 159 13.96 10.12 3.12
CA ILE A 159 14.57 8.80 2.87
C ILE A 159 15.65 8.87 1.79
N LYS A 160 15.45 9.67 0.73
CA LYS A 160 16.47 9.88 -0.31
C LYS A 160 17.75 10.46 0.29
N LEU A 161 17.67 11.45 1.17
CA LEU A 161 18.86 12.03 1.82
C LEU A 161 19.64 10.95 2.60
N TYR A 162 18.94 10.14 3.40
CA TYR A 162 19.57 9.00 4.09
C TYR A 162 20.20 7.96 3.15
N LEU A 163 19.67 7.79 1.93
CA LEU A 163 20.28 6.90 0.93
C LEU A 163 21.55 7.49 0.33
N GLU A 164 21.57 8.80 0.09
CA GLU A 164 22.70 9.54 -0.48
C GLU A 164 23.86 9.67 0.51
N GLU A 165 23.54 9.87 1.79
CA GLU A 165 24.50 9.96 2.89
C GLU A 165 24.97 8.58 3.39
N ASP A 166 24.38 7.50 2.86
CA ASP A 166 24.56 6.11 3.31
C ASP A 166 24.30 5.93 4.83
N GLU A 167 23.37 6.72 5.37
CA GLU A 167 23.00 6.72 6.77
C GLU A 167 21.71 5.92 7.02
N LEU A 168 21.67 5.20 8.14
CA LEU A 168 20.48 4.42 8.52
C LEU A 168 19.40 5.33 9.13
N PRO A 169 18.22 5.50 8.48
CA PRO A 169 17.18 6.37 9.03
C PRO A 169 16.58 5.80 10.33
N PRO A 170 15.87 6.62 11.11
CA PRO A 170 15.20 6.16 12.32
C PRO A 170 14.16 5.08 12.02
N GLY A 171 14.10 4.07 12.89
CA GLY A 171 13.05 3.04 12.85
C GLY A 171 11.78 3.54 13.55
N LYS A 172 10.61 3.27 12.97
CA LYS A 172 9.32 3.51 13.64
C LYS A 172 8.93 2.27 14.46
N LYS A 173 9.31 2.22 15.74
CA LYS A 173 8.96 1.08 16.63
C LYS A 173 7.43 0.92 16.71
N GLY A 174 6.95 -0.33 16.68
CA GLY A 174 5.53 -0.62 16.89
C GLY A 174 5.13 -2.07 16.60
N PRO A 175 3.84 -2.42 16.71
CA PRO A 175 3.36 -3.78 16.52
C PRO A 175 3.60 -4.36 15.12
N HIS A 176 3.93 -3.52 14.15
CA HIS A 176 4.25 -3.94 12.79
C HIS A 176 5.67 -4.49 12.66
N CYS A 177 6.57 -4.23 13.61
CA CYS A 177 7.95 -4.70 13.58
C CYS A 177 8.06 -6.23 13.55
N LYS A 178 7.16 -6.96 14.25
CA LYS A 178 7.13 -8.44 14.21
C LYS A 178 6.75 -9.02 12.83
N PHE A 179 6.16 -8.20 11.95
CA PHE A 179 5.81 -8.58 10.59
C PHE A 179 6.78 -7.98 9.55
N CYS A 180 7.85 -7.31 9.98
CA CYS A 180 8.79 -6.67 9.09
C CYS A 180 9.77 -7.71 8.51
N PRO A 181 9.99 -7.76 7.18
CA PRO A 181 10.93 -8.69 6.57
C PRO A 181 12.41 -8.39 6.90
N TYR A 182 12.70 -7.24 7.48
CA TYR A 182 14.05 -6.81 7.88
C TYR A 182 14.24 -6.81 9.39
N ASN A 183 13.32 -7.43 10.17
CA ASN A 183 13.42 -7.43 11.63
C ASN A 183 14.73 -8.07 12.13
N TYR A 184 15.30 -9.01 11.38
CA TYR A 184 16.54 -9.73 11.67
C TYR A 184 17.80 -8.85 11.60
N ILE A 185 17.76 -7.74 10.86
CA ILE A 185 18.87 -6.77 10.74
C ILE A 185 18.58 -5.42 11.38
N CYS A 186 17.31 -5.09 11.62
CA CYS A 186 16.88 -3.77 12.08
C CYS A 186 17.45 -3.35 13.45
N PHE A 187 17.95 -4.30 14.23
CA PHE A 187 18.56 -4.12 15.55
C PHE A 187 20.05 -4.52 15.59
N SER A 188 20.66 -4.86 14.44
CA SER A 188 22.08 -5.20 14.37
C SER A 188 22.94 -3.96 14.54
N ASN A 189 24.05 -4.09 15.28
CA ASN A 189 25.06 -3.03 15.43
C ASN A 189 26.00 -2.93 14.21
N SER A 190 25.94 -3.88 13.29
CA SER A 190 26.73 -3.88 12.04
C SER A 190 25.88 -4.39 10.88
N LEU A 191 25.84 -3.62 9.78
CA LEU A 191 25.10 -3.94 8.56
C LEU A 191 25.96 -4.60 7.48
N THR A 192 27.29 -4.54 7.60
CA THR A 192 28.26 -5.02 6.60
C THR A 192 28.18 -6.53 6.37
N ASN A 193 27.64 -7.29 7.32
CA ASN A 193 27.54 -8.76 7.24
C ASN A 193 26.29 -9.25 6.48
N TYR A 194 25.49 -8.35 5.90
CA TYR A 194 24.18 -8.66 5.33
C TYR A 194 23.98 -8.17 3.89
N ILE A 195 25.03 -7.61 3.28
CA ILE A 195 25.10 -7.21 1.87
C ILE A 195 25.68 -8.36 1.06
#